data_AF-A0A1A8Z062-F1
#
_entry.id   AF-A0A1A8Z062-F1
#
_cell.length_a   1.000
_cell.length_b   1.000
_cell.length_c   1.000
_cell.angle_alpha   90.00
_cell.angle_beta   90.00
_cell.angle_gamma   90.00
#
_symmetry.space_group_name_H-M   'P 1'
#
loop_
_entity.id
_entity.type
_entity.pdbx_description
1 polymer ?
#
loop_
_entity_poly.entity_id
_entity_poly.type
_entity_poly.pdbx_seq_one_letter_code
_entity_poly.pdbx_strand_id
1 'polypeptide(L)'
;MGFGRRWLPATAAVVLVLLGAAGVPTASASAAPKGPDLTVDLVGGTIPLGVTSKTLTLRITNEGDAKPTDARVYVQVLAPVDDAQKVTLWPTGALGDCDGDVVGWYCEVRPEHLPGPGETAELPVSAGIQARQPMNLEIKASVEVKPNDVDPADNTRSFTVRVVDRPAADLSVVAPDVTKAVRVGTGGGLEPTGPLPPGGTGAVRYTIANQGLAPVDGVRVELHLPAGVTFTAPPGECVLGDAGRSAVCTYDRLALIPVKQDTDPDDALHSAVALQHLVTVSADTRAPVTLRGGTVRVEGLRAERPESAAPARAALPTNAVAVPAADVDTSDNQDGFAVVVAAKSSGGGTGNGGDHPGGGTGGSGGSGGGGLPVTGPAAAPVAGIGLALLVGGGVLLLGTRRRRTAGGGRSAG
;
A
#
# COMPACT_ATOMS: atom_id res chain seq x y z
N MET A 1 15.31 -69.53 25.98
CA MET A 1 14.06 -70.29 26.22
C MET A 1 12.93 -69.32 25.84
N GLY A 2 12.01 -69.60 24.90
CA GLY A 2 11.36 -70.87 24.55
C GLY A 2 10.28 -71.15 25.59
N PHE A 3 8.98 -71.23 25.31
CA PHE A 3 8.19 -71.46 24.07
C PHE A 3 6.97 -70.49 24.07
N GLY A 4 6.01 -70.43 23.12
CA GLY A 4 5.81 -71.08 21.82
C GLY A 4 4.31 -71.17 21.47
N ARG A 5 3.94 -70.65 20.28
CA ARG A 5 2.65 -70.72 19.53
C ARG A 5 1.43 -71.47 20.15
N ARG A 6 0.25 -70.87 19.97
CA ARG A 6 -0.89 -71.52 19.30
C ARG A 6 -1.62 -70.55 18.35
N TRP A 7 -2.40 -71.11 17.42
CA TRP A 7 -2.99 -70.45 16.24
C TRP A 7 -4.30 -71.19 15.87
N LEU A 8 -4.98 -70.78 14.80
CA LEU A 8 -6.24 -71.36 14.26
C LEU A 8 -7.53 -70.90 15.00
N PRO A 9 -8.75 -71.04 14.43
CA PRO A 9 -9.32 -69.91 13.66
C PRO A 9 -10.85 -69.70 13.85
N ALA A 10 -11.44 -68.69 13.20
CA ALA A 10 -12.89 -68.68 12.90
C ALA A 10 -13.28 -67.74 11.73
N THR A 11 -14.15 -68.28 10.86
CA THR A 11 -15.22 -67.62 10.07
C THR A 11 -15.06 -66.18 9.57
N ALA A 12 -15.08 -66.05 8.23
CA ALA A 12 -15.35 -64.80 7.53
C ALA A 12 -16.77 -64.25 7.76
N ALA A 13 -16.91 -62.93 7.60
CA ALA A 13 -18.18 -62.25 7.34
C ALA A 13 -17.99 -61.28 6.16
N VAL A 14 -18.23 -61.74 4.93
CA VAL A 14 -18.19 -60.87 3.74
C VAL A 14 -19.51 -60.09 3.68
N VAL A 15 -19.53 -58.89 4.25
CA VAL A 15 -20.66 -57.96 4.13
C VAL A 15 -20.54 -57.25 2.78
N LEU A 16 -21.24 -57.77 1.78
CA LEU A 16 -21.26 -57.22 0.42
C LEU A 16 -22.14 -55.95 0.38
N VAL A 17 -21.58 -54.80 0.74
CA VAL A 17 -22.30 -53.51 0.72
C VAL A 17 -22.50 -53.02 -0.72
N LEU A 18 -23.57 -53.49 -1.36
CA LEU A 18 -24.11 -52.92 -2.59
C LEU A 18 -24.86 -51.61 -2.27
N LEU A 19 -24.12 -50.56 -1.92
CA LEU A 19 -24.65 -49.19 -1.97
C LEU A 19 -24.70 -48.74 -3.43
N GLY A 20 -25.90 -48.47 -3.92
CA GLY A 20 -26.13 -48.07 -5.30
C GLY A 20 -25.48 -46.72 -5.62
N ALA A 21 -25.11 -46.54 -6.89
CA ALA A 21 -24.60 -45.28 -7.41
C ALA A 21 -25.72 -44.22 -7.47
N ALA A 22 -26.03 -43.62 -6.32
CA ALA A 22 -26.66 -42.31 -6.28
C ALA A 22 -25.71 -41.33 -6.97
N GLY A 23 -26.06 -40.93 -8.19
CA GLY A 23 -25.30 -39.94 -8.93
C GLY A 23 -25.33 -38.62 -8.19
N VAL A 24 -24.28 -38.33 -7.40
CA VAL A 24 -24.02 -37.00 -6.88
C VAL A 24 -23.99 -36.09 -8.09
N PRO A 25 -24.88 -35.09 -8.21
CA PRO A 25 -24.75 -34.11 -9.27
C PRO A 25 -23.39 -33.45 -9.05
N THR A 26 -22.46 -33.67 -9.98
CA THR A 26 -21.27 -32.85 -10.06
C THR A 26 -21.74 -31.45 -10.38
N ALA A 27 -21.98 -30.65 -9.34
CA ALA A 27 -22.16 -29.22 -9.48
C ALA A 27 -20.95 -28.76 -10.29
N SER A 28 -21.18 -28.33 -11.52
CA SER A 28 -20.15 -27.74 -12.35
C SER A 28 -19.44 -26.72 -11.48
N ALA A 29 -18.11 -26.81 -11.38
CA ALA A 29 -17.34 -25.76 -10.75
C ALA A 29 -17.57 -24.50 -11.60
N SER A 30 -18.56 -23.70 -11.20
CA SER A 30 -18.92 -22.47 -11.89
C SER A 30 -17.65 -21.66 -11.96
N ALA A 31 -17.21 -21.36 -13.19
CA ALA A 31 -16.07 -20.50 -13.38
C ALA A 31 -16.34 -19.22 -12.58
N ALA A 32 -15.38 -18.84 -11.72
CA ALA A 32 -15.52 -17.65 -10.89
C ALA A 32 -15.96 -16.47 -11.78
N PRO A 33 -16.93 -15.66 -11.32
CA PRO A 33 -17.49 -14.59 -12.13
C PRO A 33 -16.36 -13.66 -12.59
N LYS A 34 -16.37 -13.30 -13.88
CA LYS A 34 -15.27 -12.58 -14.53
C LYS A 34 -15.56 -11.10 -14.60
N GLY A 35 -14.61 -10.29 -14.19
CA GLY A 35 -14.79 -8.85 -14.02
C GLY A 35 -13.87 -8.25 -12.95
N PRO A 36 -14.07 -6.96 -12.63
CA PRO A 36 -13.52 -6.32 -11.44
C PRO A 36 -14.30 -6.77 -10.19
N ASP A 37 -13.62 -6.74 -9.04
CA ASP A 37 -14.11 -7.19 -7.73
C ASP A 37 -13.48 -6.25 -6.68
N LEU A 38 -14.11 -5.13 -6.34
CA LEU A 38 -13.46 -4.03 -5.59
C LEU A 38 -13.82 -3.98 -4.10
N THR A 39 -13.02 -4.65 -3.27
CA THR A 39 -13.17 -4.54 -1.81
C THR A 39 -12.64 -3.21 -1.27
N VAL A 40 -13.26 -2.70 -0.19
CA VAL A 40 -12.82 -1.48 0.51
C VAL A 40 -12.47 -1.78 1.98
N ASP A 41 -11.30 -1.29 2.42
CA ASP A 41 -10.84 -1.36 3.81
C ASP A 41 -10.31 -0.01 4.31
N LEU A 42 -10.21 0.17 5.64
CA LEU A 42 -9.69 1.38 6.28
C LEU A 42 -8.60 1.02 7.30
N VAL A 43 -7.39 1.55 7.11
CA VAL A 43 -6.28 1.44 8.06
C VAL A 43 -5.97 2.78 8.72
N GLY A 44 -5.43 2.73 9.95
CA GLY A 44 -5.07 3.90 10.75
C GLY A 44 -6.23 4.57 11.48
N GLY A 45 -7.39 3.91 11.57
CA GLY A 45 -8.63 4.47 12.14
C GLY A 45 -8.58 4.82 13.63
N THR A 46 -7.54 4.47 14.38
CA THR A 46 -7.35 4.82 15.79
C THR A 46 -6.38 6.00 15.91
N ILE A 47 -6.74 6.98 16.73
CA ILE A 47 -6.10 8.31 16.77
C ILE A 47 -5.85 8.72 18.23
N PRO A 48 -4.61 9.05 18.64
CA PRO A 48 -4.33 9.56 19.98
C PRO A 48 -5.00 10.91 20.27
N LEU A 49 -5.69 11.03 21.41
CA LEU A 49 -6.26 12.31 21.87
C LEU A 49 -5.15 13.36 22.05
N GLY A 50 -5.26 14.48 21.35
CA GLY A 50 -4.23 15.53 21.31
C GLY A 50 -3.47 15.58 19.98
N VAL A 51 -3.57 14.56 19.13
CA VAL A 51 -3.33 14.71 17.68
C VAL A 51 -4.40 15.66 17.12
N THR A 52 -4.04 16.47 16.12
CA THR A 52 -4.96 17.41 15.42
C THR A 52 -5.20 17.04 13.96
N SER A 53 -4.43 16.07 13.45
CA SER A 53 -4.42 15.61 12.06
C SER A 53 -3.74 14.24 12.02
N LYS A 54 -4.44 13.19 11.61
CA LYS A 54 -3.86 11.90 11.19
C LYS A 54 -4.27 11.63 9.75
N THR A 55 -3.38 11.10 8.92
CA THR A 55 -3.71 10.51 7.62
C THR A 55 -4.10 9.05 7.83
N LEU A 56 -5.37 8.74 7.62
CA LEU A 56 -5.89 7.39 7.45
C LEU A 56 -5.67 6.96 5.99
N THR A 57 -5.75 5.67 5.68
CA THR A 57 -5.78 5.20 4.28
C THR A 57 -7.00 4.32 4.04
N LEU A 58 -7.79 4.69 3.02
CA LEU A 58 -8.77 3.79 2.41
C LEU A 58 -8.06 2.98 1.33
N ARG A 59 -8.16 1.66 1.41
CA ARG A 59 -7.50 0.71 0.50
C ARG A 59 -8.58 0.07 -0.37
N ILE A 60 -8.51 0.30 -1.69
CA ILE A 60 -9.44 -0.24 -2.69
C ILE A 60 -8.69 -1.36 -3.43
N THR A 61 -9.04 -2.61 -3.15
CA THR A 61 -8.31 -3.78 -3.65
C THR A 61 -9.12 -4.46 -4.74
N ASN A 62 -8.50 -4.78 -5.89
CA ASN A 62 -9.18 -5.54 -6.94
C ASN A 62 -8.90 -7.04 -6.77
N GLU A 63 -9.85 -7.77 -6.22
CA GLU A 63 -9.68 -9.21 -5.95
C GLU A 63 -9.88 -10.06 -7.23
N GLY A 64 -10.56 -9.53 -8.23
CA GLY A 64 -11.05 -10.19 -9.45
C GLY A 64 -10.01 -10.42 -10.55
N ASP A 65 -10.51 -10.65 -11.78
CA ASP A 65 -9.70 -11.02 -12.96
C ASP A 65 -9.62 -9.96 -14.07
N ALA A 66 -10.35 -8.84 -13.94
CA ALA A 66 -10.29 -7.69 -14.86
C ALA A 66 -10.05 -6.35 -14.13
N LYS A 67 -9.33 -5.43 -14.79
CA LYS A 67 -9.22 -4.04 -14.34
C LYS A 67 -10.55 -3.30 -14.66
N PRO A 68 -11.16 -2.57 -13.70
CA PRO A 68 -12.32 -1.73 -14.00
C PRO A 68 -11.95 -0.58 -14.96
N THR A 69 -12.96 -0.09 -15.67
CA THR A 69 -12.85 1.05 -16.60
C THR A 69 -13.12 2.40 -15.94
N ASP A 70 -13.86 2.40 -14.84
CA ASP A 70 -14.28 3.56 -14.05
C ASP A 70 -14.65 3.06 -12.64
N ALA A 71 -14.31 3.83 -11.61
CA ALA A 71 -14.75 3.58 -10.24
C ALA A 71 -14.85 4.89 -9.45
N ARG A 72 -15.75 4.92 -8.47
CA ARG A 72 -15.97 6.08 -7.61
C ARG A 72 -16.10 5.64 -6.15
N VAL A 73 -15.28 6.21 -5.28
CA VAL A 73 -15.31 5.96 -3.83
C VAL A 73 -16.21 7.00 -3.17
N TYR A 74 -17.06 6.56 -2.25
CA TYR A 74 -17.91 7.40 -1.40
C TYR A 74 -17.58 7.13 0.06
N VAL A 75 -17.62 8.17 0.89
CA VAL A 75 -17.56 8.06 2.35
C VAL A 75 -18.70 8.85 2.96
N GLN A 76 -19.45 8.21 3.86
CA GLN A 76 -20.53 8.82 4.62
C GLN A 76 -20.25 8.70 6.11
N VAL A 77 -20.27 9.81 6.83
CA VAL A 77 -20.26 9.82 8.30
C VAL A 77 -21.67 9.49 8.80
N LEU A 78 -21.79 8.51 9.69
CA LEU A 78 -23.08 8.06 10.23
C LEU A 78 -23.44 8.73 11.56
N ALA A 79 -22.50 9.45 12.16
CA ALA A 79 -22.69 10.22 13.39
C ALA A 79 -23.41 11.57 13.14
N PRO A 80 -24.01 12.20 14.17
CA PRO A 80 -24.56 13.56 14.08
C PRO A 80 -23.51 14.59 13.63
N VAL A 81 -23.96 15.67 13.00
CA VAL A 81 -23.09 16.73 12.45
C VAL A 81 -22.14 17.32 13.52
N ASP A 82 -22.63 17.50 14.75
CA ASP A 82 -21.85 18.01 15.88
C ASP A 82 -20.73 17.05 16.33
N ASP A 83 -20.81 15.76 15.99
CA ASP A 83 -19.73 14.77 16.19
C ASP A 83 -18.83 14.67 14.96
N ALA A 84 -19.38 14.75 13.75
CA ALA A 84 -18.62 14.83 12.49
C ALA A 84 -17.66 16.05 12.48
N GLN A 85 -18.06 17.18 13.04
CA GLN A 85 -17.20 18.37 13.19
C GLN A 85 -16.03 18.18 14.18
N LYS A 86 -16.07 17.15 15.05
CA LYS A 86 -14.98 16.84 16.01
C LYS A 86 -13.89 15.96 15.38
N VAL A 87 -14.21 15.23 14.32
CA VAL A 87 -13.30 14.37 13.54
C VAL A 87 -13.69 14.50 12.06
N THR A 88 -13.20 15.56 11.40
CA THR A 88 -13.53 15.85 10.00
C THR A 88 -12.65 15.04 9.07
N LEU A 89 -13.22 14.17 8.25
CA LEU A 89 -12.49 13.35 7.27
C LEU A 89 -12.53 13.99 5.89
N TRP A 90 -11.38 14.19 5.24
CA TRP A 90 -11.29 14.73 3.88
C TRP A 90 -10.25 13.97 3.02
N PRO A 91 -10.55 13.62 1.76
CA PRO A 91 -9.61 12.92 0.90
C PRO A 91 -8.43 13.82 0.52
N THR A 92 -7.22 13.30 0.65
CA THR A 92 -5.98 14.01 0.38
C THR A 92 -5.09 13.19 -0.54
N GLY A 93 -5.33 13.30 -1.86
CA GLY A 93 -4.57 12.55 -2.85
C GLY A 93 -4.83 12.97 -4.28
N ALA A 94 -4.17 12.29 -5.21
CA ALA A 94 -4.30 12.52 -6.64
C ALA A 94 -5.19 11.49 -7.36
N LEU A 95 -5.86 10.57 -6.61
CA LEU A 95 -6.66 9.49 -7.21
C LEU A 95 -7.70 10.03 -8.20
N GLY A 96 -8.31 11.18 -7.89
CA GLY A 96 -9.03 11.96 -8.87
C GLY A 96 -9.69 13.20 -8.26
N ASP A 97 -10.82 13.57 -8.82
CA ASP A 97 -11.53 14.79 -8.44
C ASP A 97 -12.60 14.41 -7.40
N CYS A 98 -12.63 15.16 -6.29
CA CYS A 98 -13.46 14.86 -5.11
C CYS A 98 -14.36 16.04 -4.74
N ASP A 99 -15.55 15.74 -4.23
CA ASP A 99 -16.60 16.72 -3.89
C ASP A 99 -17.44 16.22 -2.69
N GLY A 100 -18.06 17.16 -1.97
CA GLY A 100 -18.80 16.91 -0.72
C GLY A 100 -18.35 17.79 0.45
N ASP A 101 -18.61 17.32 1.68
CA ASP A 101 -18.39 18.06 2.92
C ASP A 101 -17.93 17.17 4.09
N VAL A 102 -18.12 17.65 5.34
CA VAL A 102 -17.71 16.95 6.58
C VAL A 102 -18.66 15.82 7.01
N VAL A 103 -19.85 15.68 6.44
CA VAL A 103 -20.76 14.54 6.69
C VAL A 103 -20.73 13.50 5.58
N GLY A 104 -20.26 13.86 4.39
CA GLY A 104 -19.90 12.87 3.37
C GLY A 104 -19.32 13.49 2.10
N TRP A 105 -18.51 12.68 1.40
CA TRP A 105 -17.84 13.06 0.17
C TRP A 105 -17.69 11.87 -0.77
N TYR A 106 -17.38 12.15 -2.03
CA TYR A 106 -17.01 11.15 -3.03
C TYR A 106 -15.77 11.60 -3.83
N CYS A 107 -15.08 10.64 -4.43
CA CYS A 107 -13.96 10.84 -5.34
C CYS A 107 -14.13 9.93 -6.55
N GLU A 108 -14.01 10.50 -7.75
CA GLU A 108 -13.83 9.70 -8.97
C GLU A 108 -12.38 9.19 -9.01
N VAL A 109 -12.16 7.92 -9.38
CA VAL A 109 -10.81 7.34 -9.47
C VAL A 109 -10.37 7.33 -10.92
N ARG A 110 -9.33 8.10 -11.25
CA ARG A 110 -8.81 8.27 -12.61
C ARG A 110 -8.29 6.93 -13.18
N PRO A 111 -8.38 6.68 -14.50
CA PRO A 111 -8.02 5.38 -15.10
C PRO A 111 -6.59 4.88 -14.81
N GLU A 112 -5.62 5.79 -14.65
CA GLU A 112 -4.25 5.49 -14.25
C GLU A 112 -4.11 5.01 -12.80
N HIS A 113 -5.10 5.29 -11.95
CA HIS A 113 -5.14 4.94 -10.52
C HIS A 113 -6.11 3.80 -10.18
N LEU A 114 -6.96 3.38 -11.12
CA LEU A 114 -7.81 2.19 -10.96
C LEU A 114 -6.97 0.91 -10.76
N PRO A 115 -7.22 0.06 -9.76
CA PRO A 115 -6.41 -1.13 -9.50
C PRO A 115 -6.64 -2.22 -10.56
N GLY A 116 -5.56 -2.73 -11.16
CA GLY A 116 -5.58 -3.97 -11.95
C GLY A 116 -5.76 -5.22 -11.08
N PRO A 117 -5.96 -6.41 -11.68
CA PRO A 117 -6.21 -7.66 -10.95
C PRO A 117 -5.13 -7.96 -9.90
N GLY A 118 -5.47 -7.84 -8.61
CA GLY A 118 -4.55 -8.04 -7.49
C GLY A 118 -3.69 -6.84 -7.09
N GLU A 119 -3.92 -5.68 -7.69
CA GLU A 119 -3.32 -4.40 -7.30
C GLU A 119 -4.22 -3.74 -6.23
N THR A 120 -3.64 -2.85 -5.41
CA THR A 120 -4.40 -2.03 -4.45
C THR A 120 -4.21 -0.55 -4.77
N ALA A 121 -5.32 0.18 -4.89
CA ALA A 121 -5.32 1.63 -4.99
C ALA A 121 -5.56 2.25 -3.62
N GLU A 122 -4.71 3.19 -3.22
CA GLU A 122 -4.75 3.80 -1.90
C GLU A 122 -5.20 5.26 -1.95
N LEU A 123 -6.26 5.58 -1.20
CA LEU A 123 -6.79 6.92 -1.01
C LEU A 123 -6.44 7.40 0.41
N PRO A 124 -5.45 8.30 0.56
CA PRO A 124 -5.16 8.90 1.86
C PRO A 124 -6.30 9.85 2.25
N VAL A 125 -6.71 9.81 3.52
CA VAL A 125 -7.79 10.62 4.09
C VAL A 125 -7.26 11.34 5.32
N SER A 126 -7.20 12.67 5.25
CA SER A 126 -6.84 13.51 6.39
C SER A 126 -8.01 13.59 7.37
N ALA A 127 -7.80 13.07 8.58
CA ALA A 127 -8.69 13.19 9.72
C ALA A 127 -8.27 14.39 10.59
N GLY A 128 -8.94 15.52 10.42
CA GLY A 128 -8.78 16.73 11.23
C GLY A 128 -9.50 16.61 12.58
N ILE A 129 -8.76 16.77 13.68
CA ILE A 129 -9.24 16.41 15.04
C ILE A 129 -9.44 17.65 15.90
N GLN A 130 -10.67 17.81 16.40
CA GLN A 130 -11.09 18.83 17.35
C GLN A 130 -11.71 18.22 18.64
N ALA A 131 -11.81 16.89 18.69
CA ALA A 131 -12.26 16.14 19.87
C ALA A 131 -11.42 16.47 21.12
N ARG A 132 -12.09 16.61 22.28
CA ARG A 132 -11.49 16.95 23.58
C ARG A 132 -11.56 15.83 24.63
N GLN A 133 -12.15 14.71 24.25
CA GLN A 133 -12.35 13.51 25.04
C GLN A 133 -12.40 12.32 24.06
N PRO A 134 -12.18 11.07 24.51
CA PRO A 134 -12.34 9.90 23.67
C PRO A 134 -13.73 9.82 23.03
N MET A 135 -13.79 9.42 21.76
CA MET A 135 -15.03 9.24 21.02
C MET A 135 -14.86 8.27 19.86
N ASN A 136 -15.96 7.66 19.44
CA ASN A 136 -16.04 6.84 18.24
C ASN A 136 -16.84 7.62 17.18
N LEU A 137 -16.33 7.69 15.96
CA LEU A 137 -17.05 8.17 14.78
C LEU A 137 -17.30 6.95 13.87
N GLU A 138 -18.56 6.58 13.67
CA GLU A 138 -18.90 5.56 12.68
C GLU A 138 -18.99 6.19 11.29
N ILE A 139 -18.34 5.54 10.32
CA ILE A 139 -18.39 5.91 8.91
C ILE A 139 -18.72 4.68 8.07
N LYS A 140 -19.28 4.88 6.89
CA LYS A 140 -19.45 3.86 5.86
C LYS A 140 -18.71 4.31 4.62
N ALA A 141 -17.78 3.50 4.14
CA ALA A 141 -17.19 3.67 2.81
C ALA A 141 -17.87 2.71 1.83
N SER A 142 -17.98 3.12 0.57
CA SER A 142 -18.48 2.27 -0.52
C SER A 142 -17.85 2.65 -1.85
N VAL A 143 -17.68 1.68 -2.75
CA VAL A 143 -17.19 1.90 -4.11
C VAL A 143 -18.26 1.51 -5.14
N GLU A 144 -18.43 2.35 -6.16
CA GLU A 144 -19.18 2.04 -7.38
C GLU A 144 -18.20 1.73 -8.50
N VAL A 145 -18.51 0.74 -9.35
CA VAL A 145 -17.57 0.17 -10.33
C VAL A 145 -18.22 0.02 -11.70
N LYS A 146 -17.47 0.26 -12.79
CA LYS A 146 -17.88 -0.07 -14.17
C LYS A 146 -16.77 -0.83 -14.92
N PRO A 147 -17.07 -1.94 -15.63
CA PRO A 147 -18.35 -2.65 -15.67
C PRO A 147 -18.77 -3.13 -14.27
N ASN A 148 -20.03 -3.55 -14.13
CA ASN A 148 -20.55 -3.99 -12.84
C ASN A 148 -19.59 -4.96 -12.13
N ASP A 149 -19.42 -4.72 -10.84
CA ASP A 149 -18.64 -5.57 -9.95
C ASP A 149 -19.20 -7.00 -9.86
N VAL A 150 -18.34 -7.98 -9.55
CA VAL A 150 -18.72 -9.41 -9.55
C VAL A 150 -19.27 -9.90 -8.22
N ASP A 151 -18.86 -9.36 -7.07
CA ASP A 151 -19.57 -9.51 -5.78
C ASP A 151 -19.91 -8.14 -5.17
N PRO A 152 -20.95 -7.45 -5.67
CA PRO A 152 -21.32 -6.12 -5.18
C PRO A 152 -21.86 -6.07 -3.74
N ALA A 153 -21.77 -7.16 -2.97
CA ALA A 153 -22.08 -7.20 -1.55
C ALA A 153 -20.94 -6.68 -0.64
N ASP A 154 -19.66 -6.76 -1.07
CA ASP A 154 -18.51 -6.33 -0.26
C ASP A 154 -17.96 -4.93 -0.62
N ASN A 155 -18.37 -4.40 -1.78
CA ASN A 155 -18.27 -3.00 -2.22
C ASN A 155 -18.64 -1.93 -1.17
N THR A 156 -19.22 -2.28 -0.02
CA THR A 156 -19.67 -1.35 1.03
C THR A 156 -19.35 -1.88 2.43
N ARG A 157 -18.70 -1.07 3.27
CA ARG A 157 -18.31 -1.48 4.62
C ARG A 157 -18.36 -0.32 5.63
N SER A 158 -18.84 -0.62 6.84
CA SER A 158 -18.77 0.30 7.98
C SER A 158 -17.47 0.16 8.76
N PHE A 159 -16.95 1.29 9.24
CA PHE A 159 -15.73 1.40 10.03
C PHE A 159 -15.95 2.32 11.23
N THR A 160 -15.16 2.12 12.29
CA THR A 160 -15.16 3.01 13.45
C THR A 160 -13.82 3.73 13.56
N VAL A 161 -13.81 5.04 13.30
CA VAL A 161 -12.66 5.90 13.63
C VAL A 161 -12.73 6.20 15.14
N ARG A 162 -11.62 6.03 15.86
CA ARG A 162 -11.58 6.06 17.34
C ARG A 162 -10.57 7.10 17.83
N VAL A 163 -11.03 8.13 18.51
CA VAL A 163 -10.15 9.02 19.30
C VAL A 163 -9.98 8.40 20.69
N VAL A 164 -8.75 8.11 21.10
CA VAL A 164 -8.44 7.39 22.35
C VAL A 164 -7.46 8.14 23.25
N ASP A 165 -7.72 8.13 24.56
CA ASP A 165 -6.82 8.75 25.56
C ASP A 165 -5.64 7.82 25.88
N ARG A 166 -4.72 7.71 24.93
CA ARG A 166 -3.45 6.98 25.05
C ARG A 166 -2.37 7.76 24.28
N PRO A 167 -1.55 8.60 24.95
CA PRO A 167 -0.44 9.30 24.28
C PRO A 167 0.75 8.36 24.08
N ALA A 168 0.96 7.87 22.86
CA ALA A 168 2.14 7.07 22.49
C ALA A 168 2.60 7.38 21.05
N ALA A 169 3.43 6.51 20.47
CA ALA A 169 3.72 6.56 19.03
C ALA A 169 2.51 6.07 18.23
N ASP A 170 2.49 6.38 16.94
CA ASP A 170 1.45 5.98 15.99
C ASP A 170 2.12 5.83 14.62
N LEU A 171 2.72 4.65 14.36
CA LEU A 171 3.47 4.39 13.14
C LEU A 171 2.57 3.84 12.03
N SER A 172 2.56 4.54 10.90
CA SER A 172 1.93 4.08 9.66
C SER A 172 2.98 3.70 8.62
N VAL A 173 2.77 2.60 7.89
CA VAL A 173 3.54 2.23 6.70
C VAL A 173 2.68 2.23 5.43
N VAL A 174 3.25 2.68 4.32
CA VAL A 174 2.66 2.64 2.97
C VAL A 174 3.71 2.10 1.99
N ALA A 175 3.38 1.06 1.24
CA ALA A 175 4.29 0.24 0.43
C ALA A 175 3.75 -0.02 -1.00
N PRO A 176 3.88 0.94 -1.94
CA PRO A 176 3.25 0.86 -3.26
C PRO A 176 3.72 -0.32 -4.15
N ASP A 177 2.81 -0.82 -4.98
CA ASP A 177 3.02 -1.95 -5.89
C ASP A 177 4.25 -1.82 -6.81
N VAL A 178 4.99 -2.92 -6.94
CA VAL A 178 6.23 -2.98 -7.72
C VAL A 178 5.92 -3.21 -9.20
N THR A 179 5.65 -2.13 -9.93
CA THR A 179 5.26 -2.14 -11.35
C THR A 179 6.40 -1.90 -12.34
N LYS A 180 7.59 -1.50 -11.86
CA LYS A 180 8.72 -1.07 -12.70
C LYS A 180 9.99 -1.90 -12.47
N ALA A 181 10.71 -2.15 -13.57
CA ALA A 181 12.12 -2.51 -13.49
C ALA A 181 12.95 -1.29 -13.09
N VAL A 182 14.04 -1.52 -12.35
CA VAL A 182 14.98 -0.49 -11.90
C VAL A 182 16.43 -0.93 -12.11
N ARG A 183 17.34 0.04 -12.15
CA ARG A 183 18.78 -0.18 -11.98
C ARG A 183 19.34 0.76 -10.91
N VAL A 184 20.45 0.36 -10.30
CA VAL A 184 21.26 1.25 -9.46
C VAL A 184 22.00 2.23 -10.38
N GLY A 185 21.86 3.53 -10.10
CA GLY A 185 22.57 4.62 -10.79
C GLY A 185 23.99 4.82 -10.25
N THR A 186 24.77 5.69 -10.90
CA THR A 186 26.16 5.98 -10.52
C THR A 186 26.32 6.63 -9.14
N GLY A 187 25.23 7.15 -8.56
CA GLY A 187 25.17 7.66 -7.19
C GLY A 187 24.38 6.77 -6.20
N GLY A 188 24.15 5.49 -6.51
CA GLY A 188 23.43 4.56 -5.63
C GLY A 188 21.90 4.68 -5.63
N GLY A 189 21.34 5.80 -6.10
CA GLY A 189 19.90 5.97 -6.32
C GLY A 189 19.31 4.99 -7.35
N LEU A 190 18.01 4.69 -7.24
CA LEU A 190 17.34 3.73 -8.13
C LEU A 190 16.62 4.43 -9.30
N GLU A 191 17.09 4.17 -10.51
CA GLU A 191 16.56 4.71 -11.76
C GLU A 191 15.61 3.70 -12.43
N PRO A 192 14.34 4.05 -12.72
CA PRO A 192 13.42 3.18 -13.44
C PRO A 192 13.87 2.91 -14.88
N THR A 193 13.74 1.66 -15.35
CA THR A 193 14.16 1.23 -16.69
C THR A 193 13.01 0.77 -17.60
N GLY A 194 11.78 0.68 -17.07
CA GLY A 194 10.58 0.29 -17.81
C GLY A 194 9.58 -0.48 -16.94
N PRO A 195 8.55 -1.10 -17.53
CA PRO A 195 7.74 -2.13 -16.86
C PRO A 195 8.62 -3.31 -16.40
N LEU A 196 8.23 -4.01 -15.33
CA LEU A 196 9.01 -5.12 -14.76
C LEU A 196 8.81 -6.45 -15.54
N PRO A 197 9.83 -7.04 -16.19
CA PRO A 197 9.70 -8.31 -16.90
C PRO A 197 10.07 -9.53 -16.02
N PRO A 198 9.76 -10.77 -16.45
CA PRO A 198 10.34 -11.99 -15.88
C PRO A 198 11.87 -11.97 -15.95
N GLY A 199 12.54 -12.34 -14.85
CA GLY A 199 13.98 -12.20 -14.67
C GLY A 199 14.45 -10.76 -14.38
N GLY A 200 13.52 -9.79 -14.31
CA GLY A 200 13.82 -8.39 -14.03
C GLY A 200 14.06 -8.10 -12.55
N THR A 201 14.76 -7.00 -12.27
CA THR A 201 14.91 -6.45 -10.92
C THR A 201 14.01 -5.23 -10.75
N GLY A 202 13.15 -5.27 -9.75
CA GLY A 202 12.34 -4.14 -9.27
C GLY A 202 12.83 -3.66 -7.91
N ALA A 203 12.06 -2.78 -7.27
CA ALA A 203 12.30 -2.37 -5.89
C ALA A 203 11.00 -2.29 -5.11
N VAL A 204 10.94 -2.99 -3.98
CA VAL A 204 9.95 -2.71 -2.94
C VAL A 204 10.34 -1.38 -2.32
N ARG A 205 9.42 -0.41 -2.32
CA ARG A 205 9.58 0.90 -1.69
C ARG A 205 8.47 1.07 -0.67
N TYR A 206 8.79 1.63 0.49
CA TYR A 206 7.81 1.90 1.52
C TYR A 206 8.19 3.14 2.33
N THR A 207 7.18 3.86 2.80
CA THR A 207 7.34 5.04 3.64
C THR A 207 6.81 4.72 5.03
N ILE A 208 7.58 5.05 6.07
CA ILE A 208 7.16 4.95 7.47
C ILE A 208 6.97 6.37 7.99
N ALA A 209 5.90 6.64 8.73
CA ALA A 209 5.64 7.94 9.35
C ALA A 209 5.13 7.79 10.80
N ASN A 210 5.58 8.66 11.71
CA ASN A 210 5.09 8.73 13.10
C ASN A 210 4.05 9.84 13.26
N GLN A 211 2.78 9.45 13.15
CA GLN A 211 1.62 10.34 13.24
C GLN A 211 1.20 10.65 14.69
N GLY A 212 1.92 10.12 15.68
CA GLY A 212 1.48 10.04 17.07
C GLY A 212 1.83 11.26 17.92
N LEU A 213 2.07 10.99 19.21
CA LEU A 213 2.43 12.02 20.21
C LEU A 213 3.76 11.75 20.92
N ALA A 214 4.27 10.52 20.89
CA ALA A 214 5.60 10.17 21.37
C ALA A 214 6.56 9.88 20.20
N PRO A 215 7.84 10.27 20.30
CA PRO A 215 8.85 9.87 19.33
C PRO A 215 9.19 8.38 19.47
N VAL A 216 9.67 7.80 18.36
CA VAL A 216 10.46 6.57 18.37
C VAL A 216 11.92 6.94 18.12
N ASP A 217 12.85 6.24 18.78
CA ASP A 217 14.29 6.35 18.53
C ASP A 217 14.75 5.48 17.34
N GLY A 218 13.95 4.48 16.95
CA GLY A 218 14.23 3.55 15.85
C GLY A 218 12.96 2.88 15.28
N VAL A 219 13.11 1.96 14.32
CA VAL A 219 12.00 1.17 13.73
C VAL A 219 12.44 -0.26 13.40
N ARG A 220 11.62 -1.30 13.65
CA ARG A 220 11.78 -2.66 13.07
C ARG A 220 10.94 -2.78 11.81
N VAL A 221 11.41 -3.52 10.81
CA VAL A 221 10.66 -3.78 9.58
C VAL A 221 10.72 -5.26 9.21
N GLU A 222 9.56 -5.88 9.08
CA GLU A 222 9.42 -7.26 8.59
C GLU A 222 8.82 -7.24 7.19
N LEU A 223 9.49 -7.89 6.24
CA LEU A 223 9.04 -7.97 4.85
C LEU A 223 8.84 -9.42 4.43
N HIS A 224 7.76 -9.68 3.70
CA HIS A 224 7.56 -10.91 2.94
C HIS A 224 7.34 -10.58 1.47
N LEU A 225 7.91 -11.38 0.57
CA LEU A 225 7.81 -11.23 -0.87
C LEU A 225 6.82 -12.24 -1.48
N PRO A 226 6.09 -11.87 -2.54
CA PRO A 226 5.24 -12.78 -3.29
C PRO A 226 5.97 -14.06 -3.75
N ALA A 227 5.21 -15.12 -4.00
CA ALA A 227 5.73 -16.33 -4.61
C ALA A 227 6.34 -16.01 -6.00
N GLY A 228 7.57 -16.49 -6.25
CA GLY A 228 8.31 -16.19 -7.49
C GLY A 228 9.15 -14.92 -7.46
N VAL A 229 9.25 -14.23 -6.32
CA VAL A 229 10.09 -13.04 -6.11
C VAL A 229 11.05 -13.27 -4.94
N THR A 230 12.30 -12.81 -5.07
CA THR A 230 13.34 -12.89 -4.02
C THR A 230 14.07 -11.55 -3.84
N PHE A 231 14.69 -11.31 -2.68
CA PHE A 231 15.60 -10.17 -2.50
C PHE A 231 16.88 -10.35 -3.34
N THR A 232 17.24 -9.33 -4.11
CA THR A 232 18.44 -9.36 -4.99
C THR A 232 19.73 -9.27 -4.18
N ALA A 233 19.76 -8.31 -3.26
CA ALA A 233 20.78 -8.13 -2.23
C ALA A 233 20.14 -7.23 -1.15
N PRO A 234 19.88 -7.73 0.06
CA PRO A 234 19.29 -6.91 1.12
C PRO A 234 20.36 -5.99 1.74
N PRO A 235 19.94 -4.91 2.43
CA PRO A 235 20.78 -4.20 3.39
C PRO A 235 21.35 -5.15 4.45
N GLY A 236 22.57 -4.88 4.94
CA GLY A 236 23.33 -5.79 5.82
C GLY A 236 22.70 -6.09 7.19
N GLU A 237 21.77 -5.25 7.63
CA GLU A 237 21.05 -5.33 8.90
C GLU A 237 19.65 -5.99 8.73
N CYS A 238 19.34 -6.46 7.51
CA CYS A 238 18.20 -7.31 7.22
C CYS A 238 18.63 -8.78 7.25
N VAL A 239 18.09 -9.55 8.20
CA VAL A 239 18.28 -11.01 8.24
C VAL A 239 17.29 -11.68 7.28
N LEU A 240 17.77 -12.44 6.30
CA LEU A 240 16.93 -13.15 5.34
C LEU A 240 16.36 -14.46 5.90
N GLY A 241 15.10 -14.73 5.56
CA GLY A 241 14.42 -16.02 5.71
C GLY A 241 13.85 -16.56 4.39
N ASP A 242 13.14 -17.68 4.47
CA ASP A 242 12.31 -18.27 3.40
C ASP A 242 12.99 -18.37 2.01
N ALA A 243 14.27 -18.76 1.99
CA ALA A 243 15.12 -18.81 0.80
C ALA A 243 15.26 -17.46 0.06
N GLY A 244 15.35 -16.36 0.82
CA GLY A 244 15.47 -15.00 0.29
C GLY A 244 14.12 -14.36 -0.05
N ARG A 245 13.01 -14.85 0.53
CA ARG A 245 11.66 -14.29 0.34
C ARG A 245 11.07 -13.61 1.58
N SER A 246 11.76 -13.67 2.71
CA SER A 246 11.46 -12.82 3.87
C SER A 246 12.72 -12.12 4.37
N ALA A 247 12.54 -10.96 4.99
CA ALA A 247 13.60 -10.17 5.58
C ALA A 247 13.11 -9.52 6.87
N VAL A 248 13.84 -9.70 7.97
CA VAL A 248 13.67 -8.91 9.18
C VAL A 248 14.81 -7.90 9.23
N CYS A 249 14.51 -6.69 8.79
CA CYS A 249 15.35 -5.51 8.97
C CYS A 249 15.02 -4.90 10.34
N THR A 250 16.00 -4.31 11.00
CA THR A 250 15.72 -3.44 12.16
C THR A 250 16.42 -2.10 11.95
N TYR A 251 16.15 -1.09 12.77
CA TYR A 251 16.78 0.21 12.64
C TYR A 251 16.96 0.93 14.01
N ASP A 252 18.16 0.96 14.62
CA ASP A 252 18.47 1.60 15.93
C ASP A 252 18.35 3.12 15.91
N ARG A 253 19.13 3.77 15.04
CA ARG A 253 19.31 5.24 15.06
C ARG A 253 18.41 5.91 14.02
N LEU A 254 17.30 5.28 13.65
CA LEU A 254 16.26 5.80 12.76
C LEU A 254 15.12 6.40 13.58
N ALA A 255 15.42 7.49 14.28
CA ALA A 255 14.43 8.15 15.12
C ALA A 255 13.36 8.83 14.24
N LEU A 256 12.08 8.59 14.57
CA LEU A 256 10.96 9.31 13.98
C LEU A 256 10.19 10.09 15.06
N ILE A 257 10.20 11.41 14.94
CA ILE A 257 9.47 12.31 15.83
C ILE A 257 8.00 12.47 15.39
N PRO A 258 7.07 12.86 16.27
CA PRO A 258 5.71 13.22 15.86
C PRO A 258 5.69 14.29 14.78
N VAL A 259 4.83 14.17 13.76
CA VAL A 259 4.65 15.18 12.67
C VAL A 259 4.52 16.62 13.17
N LYS A 260 3.98 16.84 14.38
CA LYS A 260 3.86 18.18 14.99
C LYS A 260 5.18 18.84 15.42
N GLN A 261 6.26 18.05 15.53
CA GLN A 261 7.58 18.49 15.96
C GLN A 261 8.53 18.63 14.76
N ASP A 262 8.19 18.03 13.62
CA ASP A 262 8.87 18.13 12.33
C ASP A 262 8.46 19.45 11.66
N THR A 263 9.21 20.51 11.95
CA THR A 263 8.89 21.88 11.53
C THR A 263 10.01 22.58 10.76
N ASP A 264 11.17 21.95 10.63
CA ASP A 264 12.35 22.50 9.95
C ASP A 264 12.93 21.43 9.00
N PRO A 265 12.73 21.54 7.68
CA PRO A 265 13.14 20.51 6.72
C PRO A 265 14.65 20.46 6.48
N ASP A 266 15.42 21.42 7.01
CA ASP A 266 16.90 21.46 6.91
C ASP A 266 17.59 20.83 8.15
N ASP A 267 16.82 20.30 9.10
CA ASP A 267 17.30 19.68 10.34
C ASP A 267 17.39 18.13 10.24
N ALA A 268 17.78 17.44 11.33
CA ALA A 268 18.02 15.99 11.35
C ALA A 268 17.00 15.21 12.21
N LEU A 269 15.80 15.77 12.37
CA LEU A 269 14.65 15.19 13.03
C LEU A 269 13.54 15.03 11.99
N HIS A 270 13.15 13.78 11.71
CA HIS A 270 12.18 13.51 10.66
C HIS A 270 10.96 12.83 11.26
N SER A 271 9.77 13.17 10.79
CA SER A 271 8.54 12.45 11.13
C SER A 271 8.23 11.30 10.19
N ALA A 272 8.84 11.29 9.00
CA ALA A 272 8.71 10.22 8.03
C ALA A 272 10.02 9.88 7.32
N VAL A 273 10.13 8.64 6.82
CA VAL A 273 11.30 8.13 6.08
C VAL A 273 10.86 7.17 4.98
N ALA A 274 11.48 7.26 3.80
CA ALA A 274 11.29 6.31 2.71
C ALA A 274 12.46 5.30 2.67
N LEU A 275 12.13 4.01 2.64
CA LEU A 275 13.07 2.89 2.58
C LEU A 275 12.81 2.05 1.31
N GLN A 276 13.83 1.31 0.86
CA GLN A 276 13.76 0.52 -0.37
C GLN A 276 14.64 -0.73 -0.34
N HIS A 277 14.16 -1.82 -0.95
CA HIS A 277 14.91 -3.07 -1.14
C HIS A 277 14.82 -3.54 -2.60
N LEU A 278 15.94 -3.99 -3.17
CA LEU A 278 15.96 -4.57 -4.51
C LEU A 278 15.42 -6.00 -4.49
N VAL A 279 14.53 -6.30 -5.45
CA VAL A 279 13.90 -7.62 -5.59
C VAL A 279 13.97 -8.11 -7.03
N THR A 280 14.22 -9.40 -7.21
CA THR A 280 14.30 -10.06 -8.52
C THR A 280 13.09 -10.98 -8.71
N VAL A 281 12.42 -10.85 -9.86
CA VAL A 281 11.36 -11.75 -10.30
C VAL A 281 11.98 -12.95 -10.99
N SER A 282 11.48 -14.16 -10.74
CA SER A 282 11.93 -15.38 -11.43
C SER A 282 11.87 -15.23 -12.96
N ALA A 283 12.85 -15.83 -13.65
CA ALA A 283 12.87 -15.88 -15.12
C ALA A 283 11.74 -16.77 -15.69
N ASP A 284 11.27 -17.75 -14.91
CA ASP A 284 10.21 -18.69 -15.31
C ASP A 284 8.79 -18.15 -15.10
N THR A 285 8.65 -16.92 -14.57
CA THR A 285 7.36 -16.28 -14.31
C THR A 285 6.57 -16.06 -15.59
N ARG A 286 5.38 -16.66 -15.67
CA ARG A 286 4.46 -16.54 -16.81
C ARG A 286 3.75 -15.19 -16.80
N ALA A 287 4.33 -14.20 -17.47
CA ALA A 287 3.75 -12.87 -17.60
C ALA A 287 2.78 -12.75 -18.81
N PRO A 288 1.78 -11.84 -18.77
CA PRO A 288 1.52 -10.87 -17.70
C PRO A 288 0.89 -11.52 -16.46
N VAL A 289 1.34 -11.14 -15.26
CA VAL A 289 0.80 -11.65 -13.99
C VAL A 289 1.07 -10.69 -12.84
N THR A 290 0.09 -10.55 -11.94
CA THR A 290 0.24 -9.86 -10.65
C THR A 290 0.58 -10.90 -9.57
N LEU A 291 1.78 -10.83 -9.02
CA LEU A 291 2.21 -11.71 -7.93
C LEU A 291 1.76 -11.07 -6.61
N ARG A 292 0.64 -11.57 -6.06
CA ARG A 292 0.00 -11.08 -4.83
C ARG A 292 0.70 -11.60 -3.55
N GLY A 293 0.42 -10.97 -2.41
CA GLY A 293 0.81 -11.47 -1.09
C GLY A 293 2.21 -11.05 -0.61
N GLY A 294 2.73 -9.92 -1.09
CA GLY A 294 3.84 -9.24 -0.44
C GLY A 294 3.32 -8.42 0.75
N THR A 295 4.12 -8.29 1.81
CA THR A 295 3.78 -7.45 2.96
C THR A 295 5.00 -6.69 3.49
N VAL A 296 4.74 -5.53 4.07
CA VAL A 296 5.68 -4.79 4.92
C VAL A 296 4.97 -4.49 6.23
N ARG A 297 5.56 -4.92 7.35
CA ARG A 297 5.14 -4.57 8.71
C ARG A 297 6.23 -3.75 9.37
N VAL A 298 5.84 -2.74 10.16
CA VAL A 298 6.75 -1.89 10.93
C VAL A 298 6.41 -1.98 12.42
N GLU A 299 7.39 -1.74 13.29
CA GLU A 299 7.20 -1.62 14.73
C GLU A 299 8.13 -0.53 15.29
N GLY A 300 7.59 0.45 16.01
CA GLY A 300 8.39 1.54 16.59
C GLY A 300 9.36 1.05 17.68
N LEU A 301 10.50 1.72 17.84
CA LEU A 301 11.56 1.38 18.79
C LEU A 301 11.89 2.59 19.69
N ARG A 302 12.02 2.44 21.02
CA ARG A 302 12.22 3.54 21.99
C ARG A 302 13.35 3.18 22.95
N ALA A 303 14.29 4.10 23.18
CA ALA A 303 15.27 3.96 24.24
C ALA A 303 14.64 4.21 25.63
N GLU A 304 15.14 3.53 26.66
CA GLU A 304 14.85 3.88 28.06
C GLU A 304 15.52 5.22 28.42
N ARG A 305 14.86 6.34 28.10
CA ARG A 305 15.23 7.67 28.57
C ARG A 305 14.29 8.17 29.67
N PRO A 306 14.81 8.85 30.72
CA PRO A 306 14.01 9.69 31.60
C PRO A 306 13.28 10.78 30.80
N GLU A 307 12.07 11.14 31.22
CA GLU A 307 11.14 12.02 30.48
C GLU A 307 11.66 13.44 30.21
N SER A 308 12.74 13.86 30.87
CA SER A 308 13.38 15.17 30.66
C SER A 308 14.58 15.15 29.71
N ALA A 309 14.95 14.00 29.12
CA ALA A 309 16.05 13.92 28.16
C ALA A 309 15.56 14.28 26.74
N ALA A 310 16.09 15.37 26.18
CA ALA A 310 15.83 15.76 24.79
C ALA A 310 16.22 14.64 23.79
N PRO A 311 15.54 14.53 22.63
CA PRO A 311 15.88 13.54 21.62
C PRO A 311 17.33 13.73 21.16
N ALA A 312 18.10 12.64 21.19
CA ALA A 312 19.48 12.65 20.72
C ALA A 312 19.49 12.72 19.19
N ARG A 313 20.30 13.62 18.61
CA ARG A 313 20.44 13.73 17.14
C ARG A 313 20.84 12.40 16.53
N ALA A 314 20.05 11.93 15.57
CA ALA A 314 20.32 10.70 14.84
C ALA A 314 21.53 10.87 13.93
N ALA A 315 22.69 10.38 14.36
CA ALA A 315 23.70 9.94 13.40
C ALA A 315 23.18 8.63 12.80
N LEU A 316 22.55 8.70 11.62
CA LEU A 316 21.99 7.53 10.96
C LEU A 316 23.03 6.40 10.86
N PRO A 317 22.62 5.14 11.01
CA PRO A 317 23.41 3.99 10.57
C PRO A 317 23.33 3.96 9.04
N THR A 318 24.16 3.17 8.37
CA THR A 318 23.90 2.90 6.96
C THR A 318 22.56 2.16 6.81
N ASN A 319 22.30 1.11 7.61
CA ASN A 319 21.05 0.35 7.52
C ASN A 319 20.45 -0.24 8.84
N ALA A 320 21.12 -0.15 10.02
CA ALA A 320 20.57 -0.01 11.41
C ALA A 320 20.05 -1.27 12.23
N VAL A 321 20.04 -1.32 13.60
CA VAL A 321 19.37 -2.31 14.57
C VAL A 321 19.53 -1.85 16.07
N ALA A 322 18.61 -1.73 17.08
CA ALA A 322 17.16 -1.85 17.42
C ALA A 322 16.78 -0.91 18.66
N VAL A 323 15.73 -0.95 19.54
CA VAL A 323 14.70 -1.90 20.11
C VAL A 323 13.46 -1.15 20.79
N PRO A 324 12.30 -1.77 21.21
CA PRO A 324 10.87 -1.42 20.94
C PRO A 324 10.15 -0.19 21.62
N ALA A 325 8.98 0.23 21.09
CA ALA A 325 8.04 1.29 21.54
C ALA A 325 6.56 0.85 21.49
N ALA A 326 5.65 1.53 22.21
CA ALA A 326 4.21 1.23 22.22
C ALA A 326 3.43 2.06 21.19
N ASP A 327 2.60 1.39 20.39
CA ASP A 327 1.75 2.00 19.37
C ASP A 327 0.27 2.11 19.81
N VAL A 328 -0.42 3.14 19.32
CA VAL A 328 -1.86 3.37 19.51
C VAL A 328 -2.69 2.66 18.45
N ASP A 329 -2.20 2.54 17.22
CA ASP A 329 -2.86 1.83 16.12
C ASP A 329 -1.92 0.86 15.41
N THR A 330 -2.18 -0.44 15.56
CA THR A 330 -1.42 -1.48 14.83
C THR A 330 -2.05 -1.85 13.49
N SER A 331 -3.08 -1.14 13.00
CA SER A 331 -3.77 -1.44 11.74
C SER A 331 -3.07 -0.85 10.51
N ASP A 332 -2.44 0.31 10.64
CA ASP A 332 -1.58 0.96 9.64
C ASP A 332 -0.08 0.65 9.84
N ASN A 333 0.29 -0.08 10.89
CA ASN A 333 1.63 -0.65 11.07
C ASN A 333 1.94 -1.81 10.09
N GLN A 334 1.01 -2.23 9.23
CA GLN A 334 1.27 -3.20 8.17
C GLN A 334 0.54 -2.81 6.87
N ASP A 335 1.27 -2.92 5.75
CA ASP A 335 0.73 -2.77 4.41
C ASP A 335 1.04 -4.01 3.54
N GLY A 336 0.24 -4.23 2.50
CA GLY A 336 0.33 -5.35 1.58
C GLY A 336 0.48 -4.89 0.13
N PHE A 337 1.49 -5.42 -0.57
CA PHE A 337 1.87 -5.02 -1.92
C PHE A 337 1.92 -6.21 -2.89
N ALA A 338 1.75 -5.91 -4.16
CA ALA A 338 1.91 -6.83 -5.28
C ALA A 338 3.15 -6.51 -6.11
N VAL A 339 3.59 -7.51 -6.89
CA VAL A 339 4.66 -7.35 -7.89
C VAL A 339 4.04 -7.62 -9.27
N VAL A 340 3.87 -6.55 -10.06
CA VAL A 340 3.18 -6.60 -11.36
C VAL A 340 4.18 -6.88 -12.46
N VAL A 341 4.14 -8.09 -13.01
CA VAL A 341 5.11 -8.59 -13.99
C VAL A 341 4.51 -8.44 -15.39
N ALA A 342 5.04 -7.50 -16.16
CA ALA A 342 4.64 -7.22 -17.52
C ALA A 342 5.13 -8.29 -18.51
N ALA A 343 4.38 -8.49 -19.60
CA ALA A 343 4.80 -9.35 -20.70
C ALA A 343 6.14 -8.84 -21.28
N LYS A 344 7.06 -9.76 -21.55
CA LYS A 344 8.39 -9.43 -22.11
C LYS A 344 8.22 -8.91 -23.53
N SER A 345 8.52 -7.63 -23.76
CA SER A 345 8.45 -7.02 -25.10
C SER A 345 9.30 -7.82 -26.10
N SER A 346 8.68 -8.22 -27.21
CA SER A 346 9.33 -8.96 -28.29
C SER A 346 10.11 -8.07 -29.27
N GLY A 347 10.03 -6.75 -29.12
CA GLY A 347 10.77 -5.77 -29.93
C GLY A 347 11.65 -4.87 -29.07
N GLY A 348 12.93 -4.76 -29.44
CA GLY A 348 13.94 -3.98 -28.70
C GLY A 348 15.38 -4.47 -28.93
N GLY A 349 15.76 -4.73 -30.19
CA GLY A 349 17.11 -5.18 -30.52
C GLY A 349 18.18 -4.15 -30.15
N THR A 350 19.35 -4.61 -29.70
CA THR A 350 20.49 -3.75 -29.35
C THR A 350 20.94 -2.92 -30.55
N GLY A 351 20.74 -1.60 -30.49
CA GLY A 351 21.14 -0.68 -31.56
C GLY A 351 22.65 -0.68 -31.76
N ASN A 352 23.10 -0.92 -32.99
CA ASN A 352 24.52 -0.95 -33.32
C ASN A 352 24.78 -0.60 -34.81
N GLY A 353 25.08 0.68 -35.07
CA GLY A 353 25.74 1.18 -36.29
C GLY A 353 24.92 1.26 -37.59
N GLY A 354 25.12 2.35 -38.37
CA GLY A 354 24.74 2.39 -39.79
C GLY A 354 24.17 3.72 -40.29
N ASP A 355 25.00 4.75 -40.43
CA ASP A 355 24.63 5.94 -41.22
C ASP A 355 24.49 5.57 -42.70
N HIS A 356 23.30 5.76 -43.28
CA HIS A 356 23.11 5.61 -44.73
C HIS A 356 21.99 6.52 -45.29
N PRO A 357 22.33 7.58 -46.04
CA PRO A 357 21.35 8.39 -46.76
C PRO A 357 21.00 7.75 -48.11
N GLY A 358 19.91 6.98 -48.15
CA GLY A 358 19.40 6.33 -49.37
C GLY A 358 17.92 6.60 -49.62
N GLY A 359 17.60 7.32 -50.70
CA GLY A 359 16.22 7.55 -51.14
C GLY A 359 15.69 6.39 -52.00
N GLY A 360 14.40 6.07 -51.88
CA GLY A 360 13.72 5.07 -52.70
C GLY A 360 12.20 5.29 -52.72
N THR A 361 11.58 5.13 -53.89
CA THR A 361 10.16 5.48 -54.12
C THR A 361 9.31 4.29 -54.53
N GLY A 362 8.13 4.15 -53.90
CA GLY A 362 6.98 3.39 -54.41
C GLY A 362 6.87 1.93 -53.95
N GLY A 363 5.65 1.40 -53.97
CA GLY A 363 5.34 0.00 -53.65
C GLY A 363 4.08 -0.17 -52.80
N SER A 364 2.93 -0.36 -53.43
CA SER A 364 1.65 -0.63 -52.77
C SER A 364 1.29 -2.12 -52.82
N GLY A 365 0.89 -2.74 -51.70
CA GLY A 365 0.28 -4.09 -51.76
C GLY A 365 0.01 -4.82 -50.44
N GLY A 366 -1.28 -5.00 -50.13
CA GLY A 366 -1.85 -6.31 -49.79
C GLY A 366 -1.70 -6.91 -48.37
N SER A 367 -2.76 -6.77 -47.58
CA SER A 367 -3.36 -7.79 -46.69
C SER A 367 -2.56 -8.53 -45.59
N GLY A 368 -3.18 -8.60 -44.40
CA GLY A 368 -3.30 -9.86 -43.65
C GLY A 368 -2.59 -9.93 -42.30
N GLY A 369 -3.27 -9.49 -41.23
CA GLY A 369 -2.81 -9.72 -39.85
C GLY A 369 -3.73 -9.08 -38.82
N GLY A 370 -4.56 -9.89 -38.15
CA GLY A 370 -5.48 -9.44 -37.11
C GLY A 370 -4.77 -9.12 -35.80
N GLY A 371 -4.06 -7.99 -35.73
CA GLY A 371 -3.53 -7.48 -34.48
C GLY A 371 -4.65 -7.00 -33.56
N LEU A 372 -4.89 -7.72 -32.46
CA LEU A 372 -5.69 -7.20 -31.35
C LEU A 372 -5.08 -5.88 -30.86
N PRO A 373 -5.88 -4.86 -30.52
CA PRO A 373 -5.35 -3.62 -30.01
C PRO A 373 -4.60 -3.88 -28.70
N VAL A 374 -3.31 -3.54 -28.67
CA VAL A 374 -2.49 -3.62 -27.45
C VAL A 374 -2.90 -2.45 -26.56
N THR A 375 -3.98 -2.62 -25.81
CA THR A 375 -4.46 -1.68 -24.77
C THR A 375 -3.59 -1.76 -23.52
N GLY A 376 -2.27 -1.67 -23.69
CA GLY A 376 -1.35 -1.39 -22.59
C GLY A 376 -1.48 0.09 -22.24
N PRO A 377 -1.91 0.47 -21.02
CA PRO A 377 -2.02 1.87 -20.65
C PRO A 377 -0.66 2.56 -20.73
N ALA A 378 -0.63 3.79 -21.24
CA ALA A 378 0.58 4.60 -21.29
C ALA A 378 1.04 4.90 -19.84
N ALA A 379 2.03 4.14 -19.38
CA ALA A 379 2.29 3.97 -17.95
C ALA A 379 3.01 5.18 -17.31
N ALA A 380 2.22 6.21 -16.99
CA ALA A 380 2.63 7.45 -16.35
C ALA A 380 3.47 7.25 -15.06
N PRO A 381 4.33 8.22 -14.69
CA PRO A 381 5.23 8.08 -13.56
C PRO A 381 4.56 8.40 -12.21
N VAL A 382 3.97 7.39 -11.57
CA VAL A 382 3.37 7.50 -10.20
C VAL A 382 4.44 7.63 -9.08
N ALA A 383 5.73 7.62 -9.43
CA ALA A 383 6.88 7.37 -8.54
C ALA A 383 7.26 8.50 -7.55
N GLY A 384 6.35 9.42 -7.20
CA GLY A 384 6.67 10.56 -6.31
C GLY A 384 5.51 11.20 -5.53
N ILE A 385 4.26 10.71 -5.64
CA ILE A 385 3.09 11.41 -5.08
C ILE A 385 2.99 11.28 -3.54
N GLY A 386 3.32 10.12 -2.98
CA GLY A 386 3.18 9.87 -1.53
C GLY A 386 3.99 10.81 -0.63
N LEU A 387 5.20 11.20 -1.06
CA LEU A 387 6.09 12.06 -0.27
C LEU A 387 5.54 13.50 -0.11
N ALA A 388 4.82 14.00 -1.13
CA ALA A 388 4.30 15.36 -1.14
C ALA A 388 3.03 15.52 -0.28
N LEU A 389 2.23 14.46 -0.11
CA LEU A 389 0.94 14.51 0.58
C LEU A 389 1.10 14.50 2.11
N LEU A 390 1.97 13.65 2.65
CA LEU A 390 2.21 13.54 4.09
C LEU A 390 2.77 14.84 4.68
N VAL A 391 3.68 15.52 3.98
CA VAL A 391 4.23 16.83 4.39
C VAL A 391 3.24 17.97 4.07
N GLY A 392 2.57 17.92 2.91
CA GLY A 392 1.67 18.98 2.45
C GLY A 392 0.43 19.20 3.34
N GLY A 393 -0.09 18.13 3.96
CA GLY A 393 -1.27 18.19 4.82
C GLY A 393 -1.10 19.10 6.05
N GLY A 394 0.10 19.15 6.64
CA GLY A 394 0.37 19.99 7.82
C GLY A 394 0.52 21.49 7.48
N VAL A 395 1.16 21.80 6.35
CA VAL A 395 1.54 23.19 6.00
C VAL A 395 0.34 24.03 5.55
N LEU A 396 -0.60 23.45 4.80
CA LEU A 396 -1.71 24.20 4.17
C LEU A 396 -2.71 24.77 5.18
N LEU A 397 -2.90 24.14 6.35
CA LEU A 397 -3.88 24.58 7.35
C LEU A 397 -3.45 25.83 8.14
N LEU A 398 -2.17 26.22 8.11
CA LEU A 398 -1.69 27.43 8.79
C LEU A 398 -1.93 28.72 7.98
N GLY A 399 -2.20 28.63 6.67
CA GLY A 399 -2.33 29.80 5.78
C GLY A 399 -3.62 30.62 5.95
N THR A 400 -4.69 30.05 6.49
CA THR A 400 -6.04 30.66 6.41
C THR A 400 -6.41 31.57 7.59
N ARG A 401 -5.66 31.54 8.70
CA ARG A 401 -6.12 32.11 9.99
C ARG A 401 -5.68 33.56 10.29
N ARG A 402 -5.27 34.35 9.30
CA ARG A 402 -4.80 35.75 9.48
C ARG A 402 -5.31 36.79 8.46
N ARG A 403 -6.63 37.02 8.40
CA ARG A 403 -7.20 38.32 7.93
C ARG A 403 -8.44 38.73 8.74
N ARG A 404 -8.21 39.54 9.79
CA ARG A 404 -9.12 40.30 10.71
C ARG A 404 -8.41 40.31 12.09
N THR A 405 -8.10 41.43 12.76
CA THR A 405 -8.35 42.86 12.49
C THR A 405 -7.26 43.76 13.09
N ALA A 406 -6.86 44.81 12.36
CA ALA A 406 -6.28 46.08 12.83
C ALA A 406 -6.19 47.04 11.61
N GLY A 407 -6.25 48.37 11.72
CA GLY A 407 -6.54 49.19 12.90
C GLY A 407 -6.05 50.64 12.72
N GLY A 408 -6.92 51.55 12.25
CA GLY A 408 -6.59 52.95 11.94
C GLY A 408 -5.85 53.15 10.60
N GLY A 409 -5.83 54.32 9.97
CA GLY A 409 -6.60 55.54 10.26
C GLY A 409 -5.80 56.85 10.13
N ARG A 410 -5.86 57.54 8.98
CA ARG A 410 -5.50 58.96 8.86
C ARG A 410 -6.08 59.65 7.62
N SER A 411 -6.24 60.97 7.73
CA SER A 411 -6.88 61.90 6.77
C SER A 411 -6.03 62.21 5.53
N ALA A 412 -6.70 62.41 4.39
CA ALA A 412 -6.53 63.59 3.50
C ALA A 412 -7.66 63.63 2.46
N GLY A 413 -8.21 64.81 2.16
CA GLY A 413 -9.28 65.03 1.16
C GLY A 413 -10.46 65.79 1.74
#